data_AF-A0A7V9P2R7-F1
#
_entry.id   AF-A0A7V9P2R7-F1
#
_cell.length_a   1.000
_cell.length_b   1.000
_cell.length_c   1.000
_cell.angle_alpha   90.00
_cell.angle_beta   90.00
_cell.angle_gamma   90.00
#
_symmetry.space_group_name_H-M   'P 1'
#
loop_
_entity.id
_entity.type
_entity.pdbx_description
1 polymer ?
#
loop_
_entity_poly.entity_id
_entity_poly.type
_entity_poly.pdbx_seq_one_letter_code
_entity_poly.pdbx_strand_id
1 'polypeptide(L)'
;MLGLGAALATALTTTVLLSTGGQAQTAGPVILDPDLGVRTVASGLSQPTSLAILGANDMLVLEKAFGKVQRVVGGVVQETVLDLAVNSGSERGLLGITLHPAFPGNPGVYLYWTRL
;
A
#
# COMPACT_ATOMS: atom_id res chain seq x y z
N MET A 1 27.71 -36.51 -61.32
CA MET A 1 27.13 -37.04 -60.07
C MET A 1 27.31 -35.99 -59.00
N LEU A 2 26.19 -35.43 -58.52
CA LEU A 2 26.09 -34.39 -57.50
C LEU A 2 26.58 -34.91 -56.13
N GLY A 3 27.18 -34.01 -55.33
CA GLY A 3 27.37 -34.18 -53.89
C GLY A 3 26.98 -32.89 -53.17
N LEU A 4 25.80 -32.90 -52.54
CA LEU A 4 25.13 -31.81 -51.84
C LEU A 4 25.90 -31.31 -50.62
N GLY A 5 26.13 -30.00 -50.51
CA GLY A 5 26.44 -29.32 -49.26
C GLY A 5 25.16 -28.98 -48.51
N ALA A 6 24.87 -29.69 -47.42
CA ALA A 6 23.75 -29.36 -46.53
C ALA A 6 24.23 -28.35 -45.48
N ALA A 7 23.93 -27.06 -45.70
CA ALA A 7 24.04 -26.04 -44.66
C ALA A 7 22.72 -26.01 -43.87
N LEU A 8 22.74 -26.51 -42.64
CA LEU A 8 21.61 -26.42 -41.72
C LEU A 8 21.50 -24.98 -41.20
N ALA A 9 20.60 -24.18 -41.77
CA ALA A 9 20.28 -22.86 -41.23
C ALA A 9 19.25 -23.03 -40.11
N THR A 10 19.70 -22.99 -38.85
CA THR A 10 18.80 -22.94 -37.69
C THR A 10 18.16 -21.57 -37.60
N ALA A 11 16.87 -21.46 -37.92
CA ALA A 11 16.09 -20.24 -37.75
C ALA A 11 15.79 -20.03 -36.26
N LEU A 12 16.42 -19.02 -35.65
CA LEU A 12 16.13 -18.58 -34.29
C LEU A 12 14.81 -17.78 -34.33
N THR A 13 13.73 -18.34 -33.79
CA THR A 13 12.43 -17.64 -33.72
C THR A 13 12.39 -16.79 -32.45
N THR A 14 12.48 -15.47 -32.58
CA THR A 14 12.32 -14.54 -31.45
C THR A 14 10.84 -14.38 -31.14
N THR A 15 10.36 -14.97 -30.05
CA THR A 15 9.02 -14.70 -29.53
C THR A 15 8.97 -13.31 -28.91
N VAL A 16 8.25 -12.37 -29.53
CA VAL A 16 7.94 -11.07 -28.93
C VAL A 16 6.76 -11.25 -27.97
N LEU A 17 7.01 -11.21 -26.66
CA LEU A 17 5.97 -11.09 -25.64
C LEU A 17 5.42 -9.67 -25.68
N LEU A 18 4.24 -9.46 -26.26
CA LEU A 18 3.53 -8.18 -26.11
C LEU A 18 3.01 -8.10 -24.68
N SER A 19 3.76 -7.45 -23.80
CA SER A 19 3.29 -7.08 -22.47
C SER A 19 2.26 -5.96 -22.61
N THR A 20 0.97 -6.32 -22.56
CA THR A 20 -0.12 -5.35 -22.36
C THR A 20 -0.16 -4.88 -20.91
N GLY A 21 0.99 -4.43 -20.39
CA GLY A 21 1.05 -3.77 -19.09
C GLY A 21 0.10 -2.58 -19.11
N GLY A 22 -1.02 -2.71 -18.39
CA GLY A 22 -1.99 -1.65 -18.24
C GLY A 22 -1.25 -0.39 -17.78
N GLN A 23 -1.41 0.70 -18.52
CA GLN A 23 -0.79 1.97 -18.16
C GLN A 23 -1.35 2.36 -16.78
N ALA A 24 -0.47 2.53 -15.80
CA ALA A 24 -0.86 3.10 -14.52
C ALA A 24 -1.49 4.48 -14.79
N GLN A 25 -2.64 4.73 -14.19
CA GLN A 25 -3.35 5.98 -14.41
C GLN A 25 -2.44 7.17 -14.06
N THR A 26 -2.12 7.98 -15.06
CA THR A 26 -1.15 9.08 -14.95
C THR A 26 -1.76 10.32 -14.29
N ALA A 27 -3.10 10.45 -14.35
CA ALA A 27 -3.83 11.53 -13.70
C ALA A 27 -4.23 11.11 -12.28
N GLY A 28 -3.84 11.92 -11.30
CA GLY A 28 -4.30 11.79 -9.91
C GLY A 28 -5.81 12.02 -9.78
N PRO A 29 -6.37 11.80 -8.59
CA PRO A 29 -7.80 12.06 -8.34
C PRO A 29 -8.14 13.53 -8.63
N VAL A 30 -9.28 13.75 -9.27
CA VAL A 30 -9.81 15.09 -9.54
C VAL A 30 -10.93 15.37 -8.55
N ILE A 31 -10.94 16.58 -8.00
CA ILE A 31 -12.02 17.05 -7.15
C ILE A 31 -13.07 17.72 -8.04
N LEU A 32 -14.26 17.12 -8.07
CA LEU A 32 -15.39 17.60 -8.87
C LEU A 32 -16.31 18.55 -8.09
N ASP A 33 -16.25 18.47 -6.76
CA ASP A 33 -17.01 19.34 -5.88
C ASP A 33 -16.21 20.64 -5.62
N PRO A 34 -16.71 21.81 -6.03
CA PRO A 34 -15.99 23.07 -5.88
C PRO A 34 -15.78 23.49 -4.42
N ASP A 35 -16.53 22.94 -3.46
CA ASP A 35 -16.40 23.24 -2.04
C ASP A 35 -15.35 22.35 -1.34
N LEU A 36 -14.77 21.38 -2.06
CA LEU A 36 -13.75 20.48 -1.53
C LEU A 36 -12.34 20.81 -2.03
N GLY A 37 -11.36 20.58 -1.16
CA GLY A 37 -9.94 20.69 -1.49
C GLY A 37 -9.17 19.46 -1.01
N VAL A 38 -8.05 19.19 -1.66
CA VAL A 38 -7.11 18.13 -1.27
C VAL A 38 -5.80 18.76 -0.83
N ARG A 39 -5.28 18.28 0.30
CA ARG A 39 -3.92 18.58 0.75
C ARG A 39 -3.28 17.33 1.35
N THR A 40 -1.97 17.22 1.19
CA THR A 40 -1.18 16.22 1.91
C THR A 40 -1.19 16.55 3.40
N VAL A 41 -1.56 15.56 4.24
CA VAL A 41 -1.56 15.68 5.71
C VAL A 41 -0.38 14.96 6.35
N ALA A 42 0.12 13.91 5.69
CA ALA A 42 1.28 13.12 6.07
C ALA A 42 1.83 12.43 4.82
N SER A 43 3.13 12.12 4.81
CA SER A 43 3.80 11.40 3.73
C SER A 43 4.83 10.41 4.29
N GLY A 44 5.45 9.60 3.42
CA GLY A 44 6.48 8.63 3.83
C GLY A 44 5.94 7.33 4.46
N LEU A 45 4.62 7.11 4.43
CA LEU A 45 3.97 5.90 4.92
C LEU A 45 4.03 4.77 3.87
N SER A 46 4.15 3.53 4.33
CA SER A 46 4.15 2.35 3.47
C SER A 46 2.77 1.67 3.40
N GLN A 47 2.13 1.72 2.24
CA GLN A 47 0.81 1.09 1.99
C GLN A 47 -0.21 1.39 3.10
N PRO A 48 -0.53 2.67 3.37
CA PRO A 48 -1.45 3.02 4.43
C PRO A 48 -2.89 2.55 4.13
N THR A 49 -3.56 1.92 5.09
CA THR A 49 -4.92 1.37 4.92
C THR A 49 -5.99 2.03 5.78
N SER A 50 -5.66 2.42 7.00
CA SER A 50 -6.61 2.99 7.95
C SER A 50 -5.90 3.90 8.96
N LEU A 51 -6.67 4.76 9.64
CA LEU A 51 -6.16 5.66 10.66
C LEU A 51 -7.16 5.85 11.80
N ALA A 52 -6.66 6.23 12.97
CA ALA A 52 -7.45 6.66 14.11
C ALA A 52 -6.90 7.99 14.65
N ILE A 53 -7.77 8.98 14.83
CA ILE A 53 -7.38 10.32 15.29
C ILE A 53 -7.31 10.34 16.82
N LEU A 54 -6.13 10.64 17.38
CA LEU A 54 -5.91 10.78 18.82
C LEU A 54 -6.20 12.22 19.29
N GLY A 55 -6.01 13.20 18.41
CA GLY A 55 -6.23 14.61 18.69
C GLY A 55 -5.87 15.52 17.52
N ALA A 56 -5.75 16.81 17.78
CA ALA A 56 -5.35 17.77 16.76
C ALA A 56 -3.94 17.45 16.24
N ASN A 57 -3.85 17.09 14.96
CA ASN A 57 -2.61 16.68 14.29
C ASN A 57 -1.90 15.47 14.91
N ASP A 58 -2.59 14.63 15.69
CA ASP A 58 -2.04 13.40 16.27
C ASP A 58 -2.93 12.22 15.87
N MET A 59 -2.36 11.24 15.18
CA MET A 59 -3.09 10.08 14.67
C MET A 59 -2.23 8.81 14.67
N LEU A 60 -2.90 7.67 14.77
CA LEU A 60 -2.33 6.36 14.46
C LEU A 60 -2.66 6.01 13.01
N VAL A 61 -1.68 5.54 12.25
CA VAL A 61 -1.84 5.12 10.85
C VAL A 61 -1.34 3.70 10.69
N LEU A 62 -2.11 2.85 10.00
CA LEU A 62 -1.75 1.46 9.75
C LEU A 62 -0.93 1.34 8.47
N GLU A 63 0.16 0.58 8.51
CA GLU A 63 0.91 0.13 7.34
C GLU A 63 0.59 -1.34 7.06
N LYS A 64 -0.09 -1.60 5.93
CA LYS A 64 -0.73 -2.89 5.62
C LYS A 64 0.22 -4.07 5.64
N ALA A 65 1.32 -3.97 4.89
CA ALA A 65 2.19 -5.10 4.57
C ALA A 65 3.15 -5.44 5.71
N PHE A 66 3.62 -4.42 6.44
CA PHE A 66 4.54 -4.59 7.55
C PHE A 66 3.84 -4.79 8.89
N GLY A 67 2.51 -4.65 8.95
CA GLY A 67 1.77 -4.83 10.20
C GLY A 67 2.08 -3.77 11.24
N LYS A 68 2.49 -2.57 10.82
CA LYS A 68 2.91 -1.49 11.71
C LYS A 68 1.77 -0.53 12.00
N VAL A 69 1.71 -0.07 13.24
CA VAL A 69 0.95 1.11 13.64
C VAL A 69 1.95 2.24 13.83
N GLN A 70 1.90 3.23 12.95
CA GLN A 70 2.74 4.43 13.01
C GLN A 70 1.99 5.53 13.74
N ARG A 71 2.64 6.19 14.71
CA ARG A 71 2.11 7.44 15.26
C ARG A 71 2.63 8.61 14.44
N VAL A 72 1.70 9.43 13.96
CA VAL A 72 1.97 10.61 13.15
C VAL A 72 1.55 11.85 13.93
N VAL A 73 2.50 12.75 14.18
CA VAL A 73 2.28 14.01 14.88
C VAL A 73 2.73 15.16 13.99
N GLY A 74 1.85 16.13 13.75
CA GLY A 74 2.15 17.28 12.89
C GLY A 74 2.45 16.91 11.43
N GLY A 75 1.94 15.77 10.97
CA GLY A 75 2.20 15.24 9.62
C GLY A 75 3.52 14.47 9.47
N VAL A 76 4.27 14.28 10.55
CA VAL A 76 5.55 13.54 10.58
C VAL A 76 5.36 12.22 11.34
N VAL A 77 5.85 11.12 10.76
CA VAL A 77 5.93 9.83 11.46
C VAL A 77 6.94 9.95 12.59
N GLN A 78 6.48 9.83 13.83
CA GLN A 78 7.32 9.95 15.02
C GLN A 78 7.92 8.60 15.41
N GLU A 79 7.09 7.57 15.47
CA GLU A 79 7.47 6.23 15.97
C GLU A 79 6.51 5.15 15.47
N THR A 80 6.99 3.91 15.44
CA THR A 80 6.16 2.71 15.32
C THR A 80 5.72 2.30 16.73
N VAL A 81 4.43 2.46 17.05
CA VAL A 81 3.89 2.14 18.39
C VAL A 81 3.50 0.67 18.55
N LEU A 82 3.35 -0.05 17.43
CA LEU A 82 3.07 -1.47 17.41
C LEU A 82 3.58 -2.09 16.11
N ASP A 83 4.17 -3.28 16.21
CA ASP A 83 4.62 -4.10 15.08
C ASP A 83 4.02 -5.51 15.25
N LEU A 84 3.16 -5.90 14.32
CA LEU A 84 2.44 -7.18 14.34
C LEU A 84 2.85 -8.05 13.16
N ALA A 85 3.08 -9.33 13.45
CA ALA A 85 3.19 -10.33 12.40
C ALA A 85 1.83 -10.50 11.69
N VAL A 86 1.75 -10.05 10.44
CA VAL A 86 0.56 -10.15 9.58
C VAL A 86 0.83 -11.06 8.39
N ASN A 87 -0.21 -11.75 7.89
CA ASN A 87 -0.14 -12.29 6.54
C ASN A 87 -0.52 -11.19 5.55
N SER A 88 0.44 -10.76 4.73
CA SER A 88 0.21 -9.73 3.72
C SER A 88 0.14 -10.33 2.32
N GLY A 89 -0.90 -9.98 1.56
CA GLY A 89 -1.02 -10.30 0.15
C GLY A 89 -2.41 -9.95 -0.37
N SER A 90 -2.49 -9.32 -1.55
CA SER A 90 -3.75 -8.76 -2.06
C SER A 90 -4.41 -7.86 -1.00
N GLU A 91 -5.65 -8.14 -0.59
CA GLU A 91 -6.40 -7.41 0.45
C GLU A 91 -6.01 -7.79 1.89
N ARG A 92 -5.13 -8.78 2.10
CA ARG A 92 -4.69 -9.21 3.45
C ARG A 92 -3.61 -8.31 4.02
N GLY A 93 -3.61 -8.16 5.34
CA GLY A 93 -2.61 -7.39 6.09
C GLY A 93 -3.21 -6.80 7.36
N LEU A 94 -2.70 -5.65 7.80
CA LEU A 94 -3.30 -4.82 8.84
C LEU A 94 -4.34 -3.86 8.22
N LEU A 95 -5.61 -4.00 8.60
CA LEU A 95 -6.74 -3.48 7.79
C LEU A 95 -7.65 -2.49 8.53
N GLY A 96 -7.83 -2.64 9.84
CA GLY A 96 -8.72 -1.78 10.61
C GLY A 96 -8.13 -1.38 11.96
N ILE A 97 -8.45 -0.17 12.39
CA ILE A 97 -8.14 0.38 13.70
C ILE A 97 -9.33 1.21 14.19
N THR A 98 -9.66 1.10 15.47
CA THR A 98 -10.57 2.05 16.13
C THR A 98 -10.19 2.22 17.59
N LEU A 99 -10.52 3.38 18.15
CA LEU A 99 -10.34 3.69 19.57
C LEU A 99 -11.58 3.26 20.35
N HIS A 100 -11.41 2.98 21.64
CA HIS A 100 -12.54 2.87 22.54
C HIS A 100 -13.35 4.19 22.54
N PRO A 101 -14.69 4.16 22.59
CA PRO A 101 -15.51 5.38 22.57
C PRO A 101 -15.21 6.41 23.68
N ALA A 102 -14.68 5.92 24.81
CA ALA A 102 -14.26 6.74 25.95
C ALA A 102 -12.75 7.06 25.98
N PHE A 103 -12.02 6.90 24.86
CA PHE A 103 -10.61 7.27 24.77
C PHE A 103 -10.42 8.79 25.00
N PRO A 104 -9.40 9.24 25.75
CA PRO A 104 -8.34 8.46 26.38
C PRO A 104 -8.66 7.94 27.80
N GLY A 105 -9.83 8.28 28.37
CA GLY A 105 -10.25 7.81 29.69
C GLY A 105 -10.38 6.29 29.79
N ASN A 106 -10.61 5.61 28.67
CA ASN A 106 -10.32 4.20 28.47
C ASN A 106 -9.35 4.08 27.28
N PRO A 107 -8.09 3.65 27.50
CA PRO A 107 -7.05 3.63 26.47
C PRO A 107 -7.13 2.43 25.51
N GLY A 108 -8.30 1.77 25.39
CA GLY A 108 -8.50 0.65 24.48
C GLY A 108 -8.32 1.04 23.00
N VAL A 109 -7.57 0.22 22.27
CA VAL A 109 -7.36 0.30 20.82
C VAL A 109 -7.64 -1.08 20.22
N TYR A 110 -8.48 -1.13 19.19
CA TYR A 110 -8.93 -2.38 18.57
C TYR A 110 -8.41 -2.46 17.14
N LEU A 111 -7.82 -3.59 16.77
CA LEU A 111 -7.23 -3.82 15.46
C LEU A 111 -7.94 -4.98 14.74
N TYR A 112 -8.03 -4.87 13.41
CA TYR A 112 -8.48 -5.93 12.53
C TYR A 112 -7.38 -6.24 11.51
N TRP A 113 -6.93 -7.50 11.48
CA TRP A 113 -5.86 -7.93 10.59
C TRP A 113 -6.01 -9.39 10.18
N THR A 114 -5.35 -9.76 9.10
CA THR A 114 -5.28 -11.15 8.65
C THR A 114 -4.10 -11.88 9.30
N ARG A 115 -4.41 -13.02 9.91
CA ARG A 115 -3.43 -13.89 10.56
C ARG A 115 -3.27 -15.19 9.75
N LEU A 116 -2.02 -15.64 9.62
CA LEU A 116 -1.53 -16.82 8.87
C LEU A 116 -1.62 -16.74 7.35
#